data_AF-A0AAX0Q5A3-F1
#
_entry.id   AF-A0AAX0Q5A3-F1
#
_cell.length_a   1.000
_cell.length_b   1.000
_cell.length_c   1.000
_cell.angle_alpha   90.00
_cell.angle_beta   90.00
_cell.angle_gamma   90.00
#
_symmetry.space_group_name_H-M   'P 1'
#
loop_
_entity.id
_entity.type
_entity.pdbx_description
1 polymer ?
#
loop_
_entity_poly.entity_id
_entity_poly.type
_entity_poly.pdbx_seq_one_letter_code
_entity_poly.pdbx_strand_id
1 'polypeptide(L)'
;MINKDGFAIVGCTKCRRMQVADLSYATKTCVCGNKIDLAKTKLLAVVSSADAAGELLRHMQTAKNSGFTSADRFTQSDKKMD
;
A
#
# COMPACT_ATOMS: atom_id res chain seq x y z
N MET A 1 16.46 -17.86 0.88
CA MET A 1 15.36 -18.26 -0.03
C MET A 1 14.17 -17.38 0.30
N ILE A 2 13.64 -16.61 -0.64
CA ILE A 2 12.43 -15.80 -0.41
C ILE A 2 11.28 -16.81 -0.31
N ASN A 3 10.54 -16.79 0.80
CA ASN A 3 9.33 -17.61 0.98
C ASN A 3 8.46 -17.46 -0.27
N LYS A 4 8.25 -18.56 -0.98
CA LYS A 4 7.46 -18.59 -2.23
C LYS A 4 5.96 -18.61 -1.98
N ASP A 5 5.56 -18.79 -0.73
CA ASP A 5 4.18 -18.87 -0.32
C ASP A 5 3.81 -17.60 0.45
N GLY A 6 2.86 -16.83 -0.11
CA GLY A 6 2.33 -15.62 0.52
C GLY A 6 2.06 -14.47 -0.44
N PHE A 7 1.73 -13.33 0.13
CA PHE A 7 1.38 -12.11 -0.57
C PHE A 7 2.38 -11.01 -0.23
N ALA A 8 2.91 -10.34 -1.24
CA ALA A 8 3.85 -9.26 -1.10
C ALA A 8 3.26 -7.93 -1.58
N ILE A 9 3.63 -6.85 -0.90
CA ILE A 9 3.37 -5.50 -1.39
C ILE A 9 4.53 -5.11 -2.31
N VAL A 10 4.21 -4.79 -3.56
CA VAL A 10 5.17 -4.38 -4.58
C VAL A 10 4.82 -3.02 -5.17
N GLY A 11 5.85 -2.23 -5.48
CA GLY A 11 5.70 -0.97 -6.20
C GLY A 11 5.89 -1.18 -7.70
N CYS A 12 4.98 -0.64 -8.52
CA CYS A 12 5.21 -0.59 -9.96
C CYS A 12 6.33 0.40 -10.29
N THR A 13 7.35 -0.02 -11.02
CA THR A 13 8.45 0.87 -11.46
C THR A 13 7.98 1.97 -12.42
N LYS A 14 6.93 1.73 -13.20
CA LYS A 14 6.39 2.69 -14.19
C LYS A 14 5.49 3.75 -13.55
N CYS A 15 4.41 3.34 -12.90
CA CYS A 15 3.41 4.28 -12.35
C CYS A 15 3.55 4.53 -10.84
N ARG A 16 4.51 3.89 -10.18
CA ARG A 16 4.77 4.00 -8.73
C ARG A 16 3.62 3.61 -7.80
N ARG A 17 2.53 3.02 -8.34
CA ARG A 17 1.45 2.46 -7.52
C ARG A 17 1.94 1.24 -6.75
N MET A 18 1.57 1.21 -5.47
CA MET A 18 1.74 0.04 -4.59
C MET A 18 0.56 -0.90 -4.79
N GLN A 19 0.83 -2.20 -4.89
CA GLN A 19 -0.16 -3.24 -5.17
C GLN A 19 0.20 -4.51 -4.42
N VAL A 20 -0.80 -5.34 -4.15
CA VAL A 20 -0.59 -6.70 -3.64
C VAL A 20 -0.26 -7.63 -4.81
N ALA A 21 0.77 -8.45 -4.63
CA ALA A 21 1.18 -9.51 -5.54
C ALA A 21 1.22 -10.84 -4.80
N ASP A 22 0.67 -11.87 -5.42
CA ASP A 22 0.74 -13.24 -4.93
C ASP A 22 2.08 -13.85 -5.39
N LEU A 23 2.87 -14.31 -4.43
CA LEU A 23 4.22 -14.86 -4.64
C LEU A 23 4.20 -16.25 -5.28
N SER A 24 3.03 -16.89 -5.35
CA SER A 24 2.82 -18.14 -6.09
C SER A 24 3.06 -17.95 -7.60
N TYR A 25 2.95 -16.71 -8.09
CA TYR A 25 3.18 -16.36 -9.49
C TYR A 25 4.58 -15.76 -9.69
N ALA A 26 5.14 -15.94 -10.90
CA ALA A 26 6.41 -15.29 -11.25
C ALA A 26 6.26 -13.80 -11.55
N THR A 27 5.09 -13.38 -12.04
CA THR A 27 4.86 -12.00 -12.49
C THR A 27 3.48 -11.48 -12.10
N LYS A 28 3.39 -10.19 -11.81
CA LYS A 28 2.13 -9.47 -11.59
C LYS A 28 1.97 -8.34 -12.61
N THR A 29 0.83 -8.27 -13.29
CA THR A 29 0.51 -7.13 -14.16
C THR A 29 -0.06 -5.98 -13.35
N CYS A 30 0.54 -4.81 -13.48
CA CYS A 30 0.02 -3.57 -12.91
C CYS A 30 -1.17 -3.05 -13.73
N VAL A 31 -2.08 -2.33 -13.08
CA VAL A 31 -3.21 -1.63 -13.74
C VAL A 31 -2.75 -0.68 -14.87
N CYS A 32 -1.51 -0.16 -14.83
CA CYS A 32 -0.96 0.66 -15.92
C CYS A 32 -0.45 -0.15 -17.14
N GLY A 33 -0.67 -1.47 -17.16
CA GLY A 33 -0.21 -2.39 -18.20
C GLY A 33 1.24 -2.88 -18.04
N ASN A 34 2.01 -2.35 -17.07
CA ASN A 34 3.39 -2.80 -16.85
C ASN A 34 3.44 -4.17 -16.17
N LYS A 35 4.26 -5.09 -16.69
CA LYS A 35 4.49 -6.41 -16.10
C LYS A 35 5.62 -6.33 -15.06
N ILE A 36 5.34 -6.78 -13.84
CA ILE A 36 6.27 -6.75 -12.70
C ILE A 36 6.79 -8.16 -12.49
N ASP A 37 8.11 -8.34 -12.59
CA ASP A 37 8.80 -9.59 -12.27
C ASP A 37 9.02 -9.68 -10.76
N LEU A 38 8.36 -10.62 -10.09
CA LEU A 38 8.38 -10.73 -8.63
C LEU A 38 9.71 -11.30 -8.10
N ALA A 39 10.50 -11.98 -8.93
CA ALA A 39 11.82 -12.45 -8.54
C ALA A 39 12.87 -11.32 -8.53
N LYS A 40 12.65 -10.28 -9.34
CA LYS A 40 13.58 -9.14 -9.48
C LYS A 40 13.13 -7.88 -8.74
N THR A 41 11.84 -7.77 -8.43
CA THR A 41 11.28 -6.58 -7.82
C THR A 41 11.49 -6.58 -6.31
N LYS A 42 11.84 -5.42 -5.75
CA LYS A 42 11.94 -5.23 -4.30
C LYS A 42 10.55 -5.42 -3.66
N LEU A 43 10.44 -6.43 -2.81
CA LEU A 43 9.25 -6.67 -1.98
C LEU A 43 9.29 -5.70 -0.79
N LEU A 44 8.23 -4.91 -0.61
CA LEU A 44 8.16 -3.91 0.47
C LEU A 44 7.77 -4.55 1.81
N ALA A 45 6.84 -5.50 1.75
CA ALA A 45 6.39 -6.32 2.87
C ALA A 45 5.87 -7.65 2.32
N VAL A 46 5.94 -8.70 3.14
CA VAL A 46 5.43 -10.04 2.81
C VAL A 46 4.57 -10.52 3.98
N VAL A 47 3.39 -11.04 3.67
CA VAL A 47 2.43 -11.58 4.63
C VAL A 47 1.84 -12.89 4.11
N SER A 48 1.29 -13.71 5.01
CA SER A 48 0.79 -15.05 4.67
C SER A 48 -0.62 -15.06 4.03
N SER A 49 -1.43 -14.01 4.22
CA SER A 49 -2.81 -13.96 3.72
C SER A 49 -3.10 -12.74 2.84
N ALA A 50 -4.04 -12.93 1.90
CA ALA A 50 -4.47 -11.87 0.99
C ALA A 50 -5.12 -10.70 1.74
N ASP A 51 -5.92 -11.00 2.76
CA ASP A 51 -6.63 -10.00 3.57
C ASP A 51 -5.64 -9.11 4.33
N ALA A 52 -4.66 -9.71 5.00
CA ALA A 52 -3.61 -8.97 5.70
C ALA A 52 -2.79 -8.10 4.73
N ALA A 53 -2.54 -8.57 3.50
CA ALA A 53 -1.81 -7.82 2.50
C ALA A 53 -2.61 -6.59 2.02
N GLY A 54 -3.92 -6.77 1.83
CA GLY A 54 -4.84 -5.70 1.44
C GLY A 54 -4.95 -4.63 2.53
N GLU A 55 -5.11 -5.05 3.79
CA GLU A 55 -5.17 -4.14 4.94
C GLU A 55 -3.85 -3.38 5.12
N LEU A 56 -2.71 -4.08 5.07
CA LEU A 56 -1.39 -3.46 5.15
C LEU A 56 -1.17 -2.44 4.03
N LEU A 57 -1.56 -2.77 2.79
CA LEU A 57 -1.48 -1.83 1.66
C LEU A 57 -2.31 -0.57 1.94
N ARG A 58 -3.52 -0.72 2.51
CA ARG A 58 -4.38 0.40 2.88
C ARG A 58 -3.73 1.28 3.94
N HIS A 59 -3.15 0.69 4.99
CA HIS A 59 -2.39 1.43 6.00
C HIS A 59 -1.20 2.19 5.41
N MET A 60 -0.42 1.57 4.52
CA MET A 60 0.72 2.21 3.86
C MET A 60 0.30 3.40 2.98
N GLN A 61 -0.89 3.35 2.37
CA GLN A 61 -1.42 4.45 1.57
C GLN A 61 -1.96 5.58 2.46
N THR A 62 -2.69 5.25 3.53
CA THR A 62 -3.25 6.25 4.46
C THR A 62 -2.17 6.95 5.29
N ALA A 63 -1.10 6.26 5.68
CA ALA A 63 0.01 6.87 6.43
C ALA A 63 0.66 8.05 5.69
N LYS A 64 0.68 8.02 4.35
CA LYS A 64 1.17 9.13 3.51
C LYS A 64 0.21 10.33 3.48
N ASN A 65 -1.04 10.17 3.89
CA ASN A 65 -2.05 11.24 3.98
C ASN A 65 -2.07 11.93 5.36
N SER A 66 -1.07 11.69 6.22
CA SER A 66 -0.95 12.33 7.54
C SER A 66 -0.75 13.86 7.50
N GLY A 67 -0.59 14.46 6.32
CA GLY A 67 -0.64 15.91 6.10
C GLY A 67 -2.05 16.50 5.99
N PHE A 68 -3.11 15.68 6.03
CA PHE A 68 -4.48 16.17 6.00
C PHE A 68 -4.92 16.57 7.41
N THR A 69 -5.17 17.86 7.61
CA THR A 69 -5.74 18.38 8.85
C THR A 69 -7.11 17.74 9.08
N SER A 70 -7.26 16.93 10.13
CA SER A 70 -8.54 16.36 10.51
C SER A 70 -9.60 17.45 10.65
N ALA A 71 -10.82 17.22 10.15
CA ALA A 71 -11.93 18.16 10.27
C ALA A 71 -12.26 18.50 11.75
N ASP A 72 -11.86 17.63 12.70
CA ASP A 72 -11.95 17.85 14.15
C ASP A 72 -11.17 19.09 14.64
N ARG A 73 -10.28 19.68 13.84
CA ARG A 73 -9.58 20.92 14.21
C ARG A 73 -10.34 22.21 13.87
N PHE A 74 -11.46 22.14 13.14
CA PHE A 74 -12.24 23.35 12.80
C PHE A 74 -13.16 23.83 13.92
N THR A 75 -13.41 23.05 14.97
CA THR A 75 -14.39 23.38 16.03
C THR A 75 -13.84 24.14 17.24
N GLN A 76 -12.57 24.56 17.25
CA GLN A 76 -11.97 25.27 18.40
C GLN A 76 -11.88 26.79 18.29
N SER A 77 -12.39 27.42 17.22
CA SER A 77 -12.28 28.88 17.05
C SER A 77 -13.65 29.52 16.86
N ASP A 78 -14.53 29.48 17.86
CA ASP A 78 -15.61 30.46 18.06
C ASP A 78 -16.32 30.22 19.41
N LYS A 79 -15.58 30.34 20.51
CA LYS A 79 -16.18 30.75 21.79
C LYS A 79 -15.87 32.24 21.98
N LYS A 80 -16.64 33.10 21.30
CA LYS A 80 -16.84 34.46 21.80
C LYS A 80 -17.68 34.32 23.07
N MET A 81 -17.05 34.61 24.20
CA MET A 81 -17.76 34.91 25.45
C MET A 81 -18.36 36.30 25.28
N ASP A 82 -19.69 36.39 25.30
CA ASP A 82 -20.42 37.59 25.72
C ASP A 82 -20.69 37.49 27.22
#